data_AF-A0A010R0X4-F1
#
_entry.id   AF-A0A010R0X4-F1
#
_cell.length_a   1.000
_cell.length_b   1.000
_cell.length_c   1.000
_cell.angle_alpha   90.00
_cell.angle_beta   90.00
_cell.angle_gamma   90.00
#
_symmetry.space_group_name_H-M   'P 1'
#
loop_
_entity.id
_entity.type
_entity.pdbx_description
1 polymer ?
#
loop_
_entity_poly.entity_id
_entity_poly.type
_entity_poly.pdbx_seq_one_letter_code
_entity_poly.pdbx_strand_id
1 'polypeptide(L)'
;MGSCFSKPQPRRGHEPDFGHVPVGNALPTIGDTHGGSQAPLFFPSDEALPTYPAEERSKSDIIRLVQEANKENAFRPLQEKVYQVYMDENHKQDAKARRCIKLVGAFLRLLAVAYGCEMSFFFTSYSNSDGVYVSEAKSKIAEALNQLFRTSSWDEAVAIVEDSQTLQNMRFQEWMRKLVNDEKNKSAMKRMSDVEMHNRLLNHVREEKIGFWQGWTAKDLTLEKLVAVYDTAVEEARAQPKLRNSVRFTIERSIALQSRLSNDEESHPTNIILLTASPLEFKEAELIKKHLKAVKGGGSEFSIQVVLFDGNLSKEVAKYHRQLDEQHSGDRDIYSTISFNEARLLGEGLSSLALNTILNGHSREVARRKLSADQKYGIHGGATFKLPAVAELQKALGLETSRSEEQTPVFGDEQAPVVDLKEAGDGKV
;
A
#
# COMPACT_ATOMS: atom_id res chain seq x y z
N MET A 1 2.95 -63.24 18.82
CA MET A 1 1.62 -62.62 18.94
C MET A 1 1.78 -61.21 18.39
N GLY A 2 1.48 -60.94 17.11
CA GLY A 2 0.15 -60.52 16.60
C GLY A 2 -0.12 -59.06 16.99
N SER A 3 -0.55 -58.12 16.16
CA SER A 3 -0.99 -58.10 14.76
C SER A 3 -1.19 -56.63 14.34
N CYS A 4 -0.73 -56.27 13.14
CA CYS A 4 -1.42 -55.50 12.09
C CYS A 4 -1.86 -54.02 12.22
N PHE A 5 -1.97 -53.47 10.99
CA PHE A 5 -2.59 -52.22 10.48
C PHE A 5 -1.67 -51.01 10.32
N SER A 6 -1.64 -50.27 9.20
CA SER A 6 -1.93 -50.50 7.77
C SER A 6 -1.49 -49.21 7.06
N LYS A 7 -0.83 -49.30 5.90
CA LYS A 7 -0.48 -48.15 5.05
C LYS A 7 -1.74 -47.58 4.38
N PRO A 8 -1.90 -46.24 4.24
CA PRO A 8 -2.98 -45.68 3.44
C PRO A 8 -2.67 -45.76 1.94
N GLN A 9 -3.60 -46.32 1.17
CA GLN A 9 -3.69 -46.24 -0.29
C GLN A 9 -4.37 -44.92 -0.75
N PRO A 10 -4.14 -44.48 -2.00
CA PRO A 10 -4.69 -43.24 -2.54
C PRO A 10 -6.18 -43.38 -2.89
N ARG A 11 -7.00 -42.41 -2.49
CA ARG A 11 -8.42 -42.38 -2.88
C ARG A 11 -8.59 -41.80 -4.29
N ARG A 12 -9.26 -42.60 -5.12
CA ARG A 12 -9.85 -42.24 -6.42
C ARG A 12 -10.98 -41.22 -6.25
N GLY A 13 -11.24 -40.53 -7.36
CA GLY A 13 -12.02 -39.31 -7.45
C GLY A 13 -13.51 -39.39 -7.12
N HIS A 14 -14.02 -38.20 -6.83
CA HIS A 14 -15.42 -37.86 -6.86
C HIS A 14 -15.55 -36.59 -7.71
N GLU A 15 -16.17 -36.73 -8.88
CA GLU A 15 -16.76 -35.62 -9.62
C GLU A 15 -18.04 -35.17 -8.89
N PRO A 16 -18.23 -33.86 -8.65
CA PRO A 16 -19.54 -33.32 -8.38
C PRO A 16 -20.22 -32.90 -9.69
N ASP A 17 -21.34 -33.56 -9.91
CA ASP A 17 -22.40 -33.34 -10.89
C ASP A 17 -22.88 -31.87 -10.87
N PHE A 18 -22.73 -31.16 -11.99
CA PHE A 18 -23.25 -29.79 -12.15
C PHE A 18 -24.67 -29.86 -12.71
N GLY A 19 -25.65 -29.79 -11.82
CA GLY A 19 -27.06 -29.64 -12.16
C GLY A 19 -27.35 -28.33 -12.91
N HIS A 20 -27.95 -28.47 -14.09
CA HIS A 20 -28.56 -27.42 -14.90
C HIS A 20 -29.76 -26.76 -14.20
N VAL A 21 -29.84 -25.42 -14.21
CA VAL A 21 -31.07 -24.61 -14.02
C VAL A 21 -30.97 -23.33 -14.89
N PRO A 22 -32.07 -22.83 -15.51
CA PRO A 22 -32.04 -22.20 -16.83
C PRO A 22 -31.88 -20.67 -16.86
N VAL A 23 -31.47 -20.20 -18.03
CA VAL A 23 -31.32 -18.81 -18.46
C VAL A 23 -32.69 -18.15 -18.65
N GLY A 24 -32.98 -17.12 -17.86
CA GLY A 24 -34.06 -16.17 -18.10
C GLY A 24 -33.53 -14.92 -18.79
N ASN A 25 -33.86 -14.77 -20.07
CA ASN A 25 -33.60 -13.58 -20.89
C ASN A 25 -34.51 -12.42 -20.48
N ALA A 26 -33.95 -11.22 -20.34
CA ALA A 26 -34.64 -9.97 -20.63
C ALA A 26 -33.63 -8.85 -20.92
N LEU A 27 -33.50 -8.48 -22.20
CA LEU A 27 -33.02 -7.16 -22.62
C LEU A 27 -34.09 -6.10 -22.29
N PRO A 28 -33.68 -4.82 -22.22
CA PRO A 28 -34.29 -3.90 -23.16
C PRO A 28 -33.28 -3.03 -23.92
N THR A 29 -33.74 -2.59 -25.08
CA THR A 29 -33.02 -2.05 -26.22
C THR A 29 -33.34 -0.56 -26.37
N ILE A 30 -32.28 0.23 -26.58
CA ILE A 30 -32.13 1.50 -27.35
C ILE A 30 -32.92 2.76 -26.95
N GLY A 31 -32.18 3.87 -26.94
CA GLY A 31 -32.67 5.23 -27.17
C GLY A 31 -31.52 6.18 -27.51
N ASP A 32 -31.10 6.21 -28.78
CA ASP A 32 -30.22 7.25 -29.35
C ASP A 32 -30.97 8.59 -29.44
N THR A 33 -30.31 9.69 -29.05
CA THR A 33 -30.57 11.02 -29.62
C THR A 33 -29.27 11.84 -29.67
N HIS A 34 -28.90 12.27 -30.86
CA HIS A 34 -27.85 13.25 -31.14
C HIS A 34 -28.35 14.69 -30.90
N GLY A 35 -27.46 15.57 -30.43
CA GLY A 35 -27.62 17.02 -30.48
C GLY A 35 -26.43 17.71 -29.79
N GLY A 36 -25.52 18.28 -30.58
CA GLY A 36 -24.29 18.90 -30.08
C GLY A 36 -24.45 20.28 -29.48
N SER A 37 -23.51 20.69 -28.61
CA SER A 37 -22.78 21.96 -28.68
C SER A 37 -21.78 22.07 -27.52
N GLN A 38 -20.55 22.41 -27.88
CA GLN A 38 -19.47 23.15 -27.21
C GLN A 38 -19.37 23.26 -25.66
N ALA A 39 -18.13 22.98 -25.24
CA ALA A 39 -17.33 23.56 -24.15
C ALA A 39 -17.48 23.00 -22.71
N PRO A 40 -16.34 22.76 -22.02
CA PRO A 40 -16.28 21.92 -20.83
C PRO A 40 -16.67 22.74 -19.58
N LEU A 41 -17.63 22.21 -18.80
CA LEU A 41 -17.85 22.70 -17.46
C LEU A 41 -16.85 22.03 -16.52
N PHE A 42 -15.94 22.87 -16.02
CA PHE A 42 -15.01 22.61 -14.92
C PHE A 42 -15.70 21.87 -13.77
N PHE A 43 -15.17 20.69 -13.43
CA PHE A 43 -15.44 20.04 -12.15
C PHE A 43 -14.52 20.65 -11.08
N PRO A 44 -14.98 20.74 -9.81
CA PRO A 44 -14.17 21.30 -8.74
C PRO A 44 -12.92 20.44 -8.55
N SER A 45 -11.78 21.10 -8.68
CA SER A 45 -10.43 20.57 -8.55
C SER A 45 -10.27 19.68 -7.31
N ASP A 46 -9.86 18.43 -7.55
CA ASP A 46 -9.36 17.47 -6.54
C ASP A 46 -7.92 17.84 -6.06
N GLU A 47 -7.46 19.06 -6.33
CA GLU A 47 -6.03 19.45 -6.44
C GLU A 47 -5.30 19.83 -5.15
N ALA A 48 -5.82 19.56 -3.96
CA ALA A 48 -5.02 19.80 -2.76
C ALA A 48 -5.42 18.90 -1.58
N LEU A 49 -4.45 18.50 -0.75
CA LEU A 49 -4.76 18.42 0.69
C LEU A 49 -5.44 19.72 1.04
N PRO A 50 -6.60 19.71 1.71
CA PRO A 50 -7.42 20.90 1.69
C PRO A 50 -6.61 22.11 2.18
N THR A 51 -6.69 23.22 1.46
CA THR A 51 -5.94 24.42 1.82
C THR A 51 -6.58 24.97 3.07
N TYR A 52 -5.95 24.70 4.21
CA TYR A 52 -6.55 24.86 5.52
C TYR A 52 -6.20 26.23 6.11
N PRO A 53 -7.19 27.06 6.49
CA PRO A 53 -6.96 28.30 7.24
C PRO A 53 -6.17 28.03 8.52
N ALA A 54 -5.42 29.03 8.98
CA ALA A 54 -4.45 28.95 10.06
C ALA A 54 -5.08 28.82 11.46
N GLU A 55 -5.71 27.70 11.78
CA GLU A 55 -6.13 27.40 13.16
C GLU A 55 -5.13 26.45 13.85
N GLU A 56 -4.63 26.83 15.03
CA GLU A 56 -3.67 26.05 15.83
C GLU A 56 -4.31 24.82 16.51
N ARG A 57 -5.65 24.78 16.61
CA ARG A 57 -6.39 23.79 17.40
C ARG A 57 -6.20 22.36 16.88
N SER A 58 -6.33 22.13 15.58
CA SER A 58 -6.17 20.79 14.99
C SER A 58 -4.78 20.19 15.20
N LYS A 59 -3.75 21.04 15.21
CA LYS A 59 -2.37 20.63 15.42
C LYS A 59 -2.13 20.22 16.87
N SER A 60 -2.67 21.00 17.81
CA SER A 60 -2.64 20.67 19.24
C SER A 60 -3.37 19.35 19.55
N ASP A 61 -4.47 19.09 18.85
CA ASP A 61 -5.23 17.85 18.95
C ASP A 61 -4.43 16.64 18.45
N ILE A 62 -3.72 16.75 17.32
CA ILE A 62 -2.82 15.69 16.83
C ILE A 62 -1.66 15.46 17.80
N ILE A 63 -1.07 16.51 18.35
CA ILE A 63 0.00 16.38 19.36
C ILE A 63 -0.53 15.65 20.60
N ARG A 64 -1.74 15.99 21.07
CA ARG A 64 -2.38 15.31 22.20
C ARG A 64 -2.63 13.83 21.90
N LEU A 65 -3.20 13.52 20.72
CA LEU A 65 -3.39 12.16 20.23
C LEU A 65 -2.09 11.35 20.31
N VAL A 66 -0.99 11.93 19.81
CA VAL A 66 0.32 11.29 19.81
C VAL A 66 0.84 11.07 21.23
N GLN A 67 0.70 12.06 22.12
CA GLN A 67 1.10 11.90 23.53
C GLN A 67 0.29 10.82 24.25
N GLU A 68 -1.01 10.74 24.00
CA GLU A 68 -1.89 9.71 24.56
C GLU A 68 -1.50 8.33 24.03
N ALA A 69 -1.30 8.17 22.73
CA ALA A 69 -0.84 6.93 22.12
C ALA A 69 0.55 6.50 22.65
N ASN A 70 1.46 7.45 22.89
CA ASN A 70 2.78 7.16 23.45
C ASN A 70 2.68 6.63 24.90
N LYS A 71 1.81 7.21 25.72
CA LYS A 71 1.53 6.72 27.10
C LYS A 71 0.98 5.30 27.10
N GLU A 72 0.27 4.91 26.06
CA GLU A 72 -0.25 3.55 25.86
C GLU A 72 0.76 2.59 25.21
N ASN A 73 2.01 3.00 25.01
CA ASN A 73 3.06 2.24 24.31
C ASN A 73 2.69 1.85 22.86
N ALA A 74 1.81 2.61 22.20
CA ALA A 74 1.34 2.31 20.84
C ALA A 74 2.47 2.31 19.79
N PHE A 75 3.58 2.99 20.06
CA PHE A 75 4.66 3.18 19.08
C PHE A 75 5.82 2.20 19.23
N ARG A 76 5.81 1.31 20.23
CA ARG A 76 6.90 0.37 20.46
C ARG A 76 7.28 -0.42 19.18
N PRO A 77 6.32 -0.94 18.38
CA PRO A 77 6.70 -1.71 17.20
C PRO A 77 7.24 -0.89 16.03
N LEU A 78 7.24 0.45 16.09
CA LEU A 78 7.88 1.30 15.08
C LEU A 78 9.42 1.16 15.09
N GLN A 79 10.01 0.65 16.17
CA GLN A 79 11.45 0.41 16.29
C GLN A 79 11.84 -1.04 15.98
N GLU A 80 10.89 -1.97 16.05
CA GLU A 80 11.14 -3.41 15.97
C GLU A 80 10.80 -4.00 14.59
N LYS A 81 10.09 -3.24 13.74
CA LYS A 81 9.51 -3.73 12.49
C LYS A 81 9.70 -2.77 11.32
N VAL A 82 9.74 -3.36 10.13
CA VAL A 82 9.65 -2.64 8.85
C VAL A 82 8.19 -2.44 8.49
N TYR A 83 7.82 -1.23 8.06
CA TYR A 83 6.45 -0.91 7.65
C TYR A 83 6.35 -0.68 6.15
N GLN A 84 5.35 -1.29 5.53
CA GLN A 84 4.96 -0.98 4.15
C GLN A 84 3.51 -0.47 4.14
N VAL A 85 3.34 0.82 3.83
CA VAL A 85 2.02 1.45 3.73
C VAL A 85 1.58 1.44 2.27
N TYR A 86 0.50 0.72 1.97
CA TYR A 86 -0.13 0.74 0.65
C TYR A 86 -1.33 1.68 0.68
N MET A 87 -1.30 2.68 -0.20
CA MET A 87 -2.36 3.66 -0.37
C MET A 87 -3.17 3.29 -1.60
N ASP A 88 -4.45 2.98 -1.42
CA ASP A 88 -5.35 2.64 -2.52
C ASP A 88 -5.74 3.88 -3.31
N GLU A 89 -5.29 3.94 -4.56
CA GLU A 89 -5.50 5.02 -5.53
C GLU A 89 -6.64 4.72 -6.51
N ASN A 90 -7.52 3.75 -6.22
CA ASN A 90 -8.63 3.41 -7.10
C ASN A 90 -9.47 4.65 -7.44
N HIS A 91 -9.45 5.06 -8.71
CA HIS A 91 -10.11 6.27 -9.21
C HIS A 91 -11.63 6.28 -9.03
N LYS A 92 -12.25 5.11 -8.80
CA LYS A 92 -13.70 4.96 -8.58
C LYS A 92 -14.13 5.21 -7.14
N GLN A 93 -13.19 5.36 -6.20
CA GLN A 93 -13.50 5.74 -4.83
C GLN A 93 -14.16 7.13 -4.79
N ASP A 94 -14.89 7.42 -3.72
CA ASP A 94 -15.39 8.77 -3.50
C ASP A 94 -14.29 9.71 -2.98
N ALA A 95 -14.56 11.02 -3.07
CA ALA A 95 -13.59 12.03 -2.67
C ALA A 95 -13.29 12.04 -1.16
N LYS A 96 -14.24 11.63 -0.30
CA LYS A 96 -14.00 11.56 1.16
C LYS A 96 -13.07 10.41 1.48
N ALA A 97 -13.26 9.24 0.87
CA ALA A 97 -12.36 8.11 0.99
C ALA A 97 -10.92 8.47 0.58
N ARG A 98 -10.74 9.11 -0.59
CA ARG A 98 -9.41 9.59 -1.03
C ARG A 98 -8.77 10.54 -0.02
N ARG A 99 -9.56 11.47 0.55
CA ARG A 99 -9.08 12.41 1.58
C ARG A 99 -8.67 11.68 2.86
N CYS A 100 -9.44 10.69 3.32
CA CYS A 100 -9.08 9.87 4.48
C CYS A 100 -7.79 9.07 4.25
N ILE A 101 -7.63 8.45 3.07
CA ILE A 101 -6.41 7.73 2.69
C ILE A 101 -5.20 8.67 2.74
N LYS A 102 -5.31 9.85 2.11
CA LYS A 102 -4.25 10.88 2.15
C LYS A 102 -3.95 11.35 3.58
N LEU A 103 -4.98 11.60 4.40
CA LEU A 103 -4.82 12.06 5.79
C LEU A 103 -4.09 11.03 6.66
N VAL A 104 -4.55 9.77 6.64
CA VAL A 104 -3.92 8.70 7.43
C VAL A 104 -2.52 8.40 6.92
N GLY A 105 -2.31 8.37 5.59
CA GLY A 105 -0.98 8.19 4.98
C GLY A 105 0.00 9.29 5.38
N ALA A 106 -0.43 10.56 5.30
CA ALA A 106 0.37 11.71 5.72
C ALA A 106 0.74 11.65 7.21
N PHE A 107 -0.20 11.25 8.07
CA PHE A 107 0.05 11.09 9.49
C PHE A 107 1.05 9.97 9.79
N LEU A 108 0.89 8.79 9.16
CA LEU A 108 1.85 7.68 9.29
C LEU A 108 3.25 8.09 8.81
N ARG A 109 3.35 8.85 7.72
CA ARG A 109 4.63 9.38 7.22
C ARG A 109 5.29 10.27 8.27
N LEU A 110 4.52 11.19 8.87
CA LEU A 110 5.04 12.08 9.90
C LEU A 110 5.56 11.32 11.11
N LEU A 111 4.80 10.32 11.58
CA LEU A 111 5.24 9.43 12.66
C LEU A 111 6.52 8.70 12.31
N ALA A 112 6.61 8.14 11.10
CA ALA A 112 7.79 7.42 10.66
C ALA A 112 9.05 8.30 10.65
N VAL A 113 8.95 9.53 10.13
CA VAL A 113 10.07 10.47 10.11
C VAL A 113 10.42 10.95 11.52
N ALA A 114 9.42 11.21 12.38
CA ALA A 114 9.67 11.63 13.76
C ALA A 114 10.39 10.54 14.57
N TYR A 115 9.98 9.28 14.42
CA TYR A 115 10.58 8.12 15.10
C TYR A 115 11.84 7.58 14.45
N GLY A 116 12.16 7.99 13.22
CA GLY A 116 13.26 7.39 12.44
C GLY A 116 12.97 5.94 12.01
N CYS A 117 11.70 5.56 11.90
CA CYS A 117 11.26 4.21 11.54
C CYS A 117 11.47 3.90 10.05
N GLU A 118 11.80 2.65 9.74
CA GLU A 118 11.83 2.14 8.37
C GLU A 118 10.41 1.92 7.84
N MET A 119 9.84 2.98 7.26
CA MET A 119 8.53 2.94 6.63
C MET A 119 8.63 3.32 5.15
N SER A 120 8.10 2.46 4.28
CA SER A 120 7.98 2.69 2.85
C SER A 120 6.53 2.82 2.42
N PHE A 121 6.25 3.77 1.54
CA PHE A 121 4.95 4.04 0.98
C PHE A 121 4.87 3.49 -0.44
N PHE A 122 3.74 2.84 -0.74
CA PHE A 122 3.43 2.23 -2.01
C PHE A 122 2.02 2.65 -2.42
N PHE A 123 1.78 2.67 -3.73
CA PHE A 123 0.42 2.70 -4.27
C PHE A 123 0.12 1.30 -4.84
N THR A 124 -1.15 0.95 -4.93
CA THR A 124 -1.59 -0.42 -5.24
C THR A 124 -1.43 -0.81 -6.72
N SER A 125 -1.36 0.18 -7.60
CA SER A 125 -1.27 0.08 -9.07
C SER A 125 -0.21 1.01 -9.69
N TYR A 126 0.30 1.99 -8.95
CA TYR A 126 1.37 2.89 -9.36
C TYR A 126 2.70 2.62 -8.63
N SER A 127 3.79 2.49 -9.40
CA SER A 127 5.14 2.18 -8.91
C SER A 127 6.05 3.39 -8.96
N ASN A 128 7.01 3.49 -8.03
CA ASN A 128 8.03 4.54 -8.07
C ASN A 128 9.03 4.28 -9.22
N SER A 129 8.91 5.04 -10.32
CA SER A 129 9.84 5.00 -11.45
C SER A 129 11.17 5.66 -11.15
N ASP A 130 11.21 6.57 -10.17
CA ASP A 130 12.36 7.44 -9.88
C ASP A 130 13.19 6.93 -8.69
N GLY A 131 12.95 5.68 -8.27
CA GLY A 131 13.63 5.08 -7.14
C GLY A 131 15.14 4.93 -7.38
N VAL A 132 15.93 5.23 -6.35
CA VAL A 132 17.41 5.29 -6.35
C VAL A 132 18.08 3.97 -6.82
N TYR A 133 17.34 2.85 -6.87
CA TYR A 133 17.86 1.52 -7.20
C TYR A 133 17.39 0.96 -8.55
N VAL A 134 16.84 1.79 -9.43
CA VAL A 134 16.44 1.35 -10.77
C VAL A 134 17.60 1.60 -11.74
N SER A 135 18.37 0.54 -12.05
CA SER A 135 19.31 0.63 -13.18
C SER A 135 18.55 0.99 -14.46
N GLU A 136 19.21 1.63 -15.42
CA GLU A 136 18.58 2.03 -16.69
C GLU A 136 17.83 0.86 -17.36
N ALA A 137 18.41 -0.35 -17.29
CA ALA A 137 17.78 -1.58 -17.77
C ALA A 137 16.47 -1.92 -17.03
N LYS A 138 16.44 -1.82 -15.70
CA LYS A 138 15.21 -2.05 -14.91
C LYS A 138 14.15 -0.99 -15.18
N SER A 139 14.57 0.26 -15.46
CA SER A 139 13.66 1.35 -15.77
C SER A 139 12.95 1.10 -17.11
N LYS A 140 13.71 0.71 -18.14
CA LYS A 140 13.16 0.32 -19.46
C LYS A 140 12.17 -0.84 -19.36
N ILE A 141 12.44 -1.83 -18.50
CA ILE A 141 11.51 -2.93 -18.25
C ILE A 141 10.22 -2.44 -17.57
N ALA A 142 10.34 -1.66 -16.50
CA ALA A 142 9.19 -1.12 -15.78
C ALA A 142 8.30 -0.25 -16.69
N GLU A 143 8.92 0.60 -17.53
CA GLU A 143 8.22 1.43 -18.50
C GLU A 143 7.48 0.58 -19.55
N ALA A 144 8.15 -0.41 -20.13
CA ALA A 144 7.53 -1.29 -21.12
C ALA A 144 6.34 -2.09 -20.53
N LEU A 145 6.48 -2.58 -19.29
CA LEU A 145 5.38 -3.23 -18.57
C LEU A 145 4.24 -2.25 -18.24
N ASN A 146 4.53 -0.98 -17.93
CA ASN A 146 3.52 0.05 -17.70
C ASN A 146 2.73 0.34 -18.99
N GLN A 147 3.42 0.50 -20.12
CA GLN A 147 2.78 0.71 -21.42
C GLN A 147 1.85 -0.46 -21.75
N LEU A 148 2.33 -1.70 -21.62
CA LEU A 148 1.52 -2.89 -21.87
C LEU A 148 0.32 -2.98 -20.91
N PHE A 149 0.49 -2.61 -19.64
CA PHE A 149 -0.59 -2.65 -18.65
C PHE A 149 -1.71 -1.66 -18.94
N ARG A 150 -1.40 -0.52 -19.58
CA ARG A 150 -2.37 0.53 -19.94
C ARG A 150 -3.21 0.22 -21.18
N THR A 151 -2.87 -0.84 -21.91
CA THR A 151 -3.62 -1.20 -23.12
C THR A 151 -5.09 -1.50 -22.83
N SER A 152 -5.95 -1.15 -23.77
CA SER A 152 -7.41 -1.26 -23.65
C SER A 152 -7.96 -2.56 -24.27
N SER A 153 -7.23 -3.12 -25.23
CA SER A 153 -7.64 -4.28 -26.03
C SER A 153 -6.51 -5.29 -26.23
N TRP A 154 -6.87 -6.52 -26.65
CA TRP A 154 -5.89 -7.54 -27.00
C TRP A 154 -5.01 -7.12 -28.18
N ASP A 155 -5.61 -6.54 -29.22
CA ASP A 155 -4.89 -6.15 -30.44
C ASP A 155 -3.88 -5.03 -30.17
N GLU A 156 -4.26 -4.05 -29.34
CA GLU A 156 -3.34 -3.01 -28.88
C GLU A 156 -2.17 -3.62 -28.09
N ALA A 157 -2.45 -4.58 -27.21
CA ALA A 157 -1.42 -5.26 -26.46
C ALA A 157 -0.47 -6.09 -27.34
N VAL A 158 -0.99 -6.72 -28.41
CA VAL A 158 -0.18 -7.42 -29.42
C VAL A 158 0.76 -6.43 -30.10
N ALA A 159 0.26 -5.29 -30.59
CA ALA A 159 1.08 -4.27 -31.23
C ALA A 159 2.20 -3.77 -30.31
N ILE A 160 1.89 -3.45 -29.05
CA ILE A 160 2.90 -3.02 -28.06
C ILE A 160 3.97 -4.09 -27.82
N VAL A 161 3.61 -5.37 -27.76
CA VAL A 161 4.58 -6.47 -27.58
C VAL A 161 5.43 -6.68 -28.83
N GLU A 162 4.86 -6.52 -30.02
CA GLU A 162 5.58 -6.63 -31.30
C GLU A 162 6.57 -5.47 -31.51
N ASP A 163 6.21 -4.26 -31.09
CA ASP A 163 7.07 -3.07 -31.27
C ASP A 163 8.14 -2.94 -30.16
N SER A 164 7.95 -3.57 -29.01
CA SER A 164 8.86 -3.44 -27.86
C SER A 164 9.89 -4.57 -27.77
N GLN A 165 11.13 -4.27 -28.14
CA GLN A 165 12.27 -5.21 -27.96
C GLN A 165 12.41 -5.68 -26.50
N THR A 166 12.10 -4.81 -25.54
CA THR A 166 12.15 -5.15 -24.11
C THR A 166 11.14 -6.25 -23.76
N LEU A 167 9.90 -6.14 -24.20
CA LEU A 167 8.85 -7.14 -23.95
C LEU A 167 9.12 -8.45 -24.70
N GLN A 168 9.71 -8.37 -25.89
CA GLN A 168 10.17 -9.56 -26.62
C GLN A 168 11.28 -10.29 -25.86
N ASN A 169 12.26 -9.57 -25.31
CA ASN A 169 13.33 -10.16 -24.50
C ASN A 169 12.78 -10.81 -23.22
N MET A 170 11.68 -10.28 -22.67
CA MET A 170 10.91 -10.88 -21.58
C MET A 170 10.00 -12.05 -22.01
N ARG A 171 10.04 -12.44 -23.30
CA ARG A 171 9.28 -13.55 -23.89
C ARG A 171 7.76 -13.39 -23.86
N PHE A 172 7.24 -12.16 -23.81
CA PHE A 172 5.79 -11.92 -23.86
C PHE A 172 5.15 -12.46 -25.14
N GLN A 173 5.82 -12.34 -26.29
CA GLN A 173 5.30 -12.87 -27.56
C GLN A 173 5.17 -14.40 -27.55
N GLU A 174 6.10 -15.12 -26.91
CA GLU A 174 6.01 -16.57 -26.74
C GLU A 174 4.89 -16.94 -25.78
N TRP A 175 4.75 -16.19 -24.68
CA TRP A 175 3.69 -16.39 -23.69
C TRP A 175 2.30 -16.20 -24.32
N MET A 176 2.10 -15.10 -25.06
CA MET A 176 0.83 -14.82 -25.75
C MET A 176 0.50 -15.90 -26.78
N ARG A 177 1.49 -16.35 -27.57
CA ARG A 177 1.30 -17.47 -28.52
C ARG A 177 0.91 -18.77 -27.81
N LYS A 178 1.50 -19.07 -26.64
CA LYS A 178 1.11 -20.24 -25.84
C LYS A 178 -0.32 -20.11 -25.33
N LEU A 179 -0.71 -18.93 -24.84
CA LEU A 179 -2.07 -18.68 -24.36
C LEU A 179 -3.12 -18.92 -25.46
N VAL A 180 -2.85 -18.45 -26.68
CA VAL A 180 -3.73 -18.63 -27.85
C VAL A 180 -3.80 -20.11 -28.29
N ASN A 181 -2.67 -20.82 -28.22
CA ASN A 181 -2.55 -22.18 -28.76
C ASN A 181 -2.82 -23.30 -27.74
N ASP A 182 -3.00 -22.99 -26.45
CA ASP A 182 -3.13 -23.97 -25.37
C ASP A 182 -4.27 -24.97 -25.65
N GLU A 183 -3.90 -26.23 -25.90
CA GLU A 183 -4.82 -27.29 -26.30
C GLU A 183 -5.80 -27.66 -25.18
N LYS A 184 -5.47 -27.39 -23.92
CA LYS A 184 -6.41 -27.56 -22.79
C LYS A 184 -7.61 -26.60 -22.86
N ASN A 185 -7.49 -25.50 -23.59
CA ASN A 185 -8.61 -24.57 -23.85
C ASN A 185 -9.40 -24.94 -25.12
N LYS A 186 -8.93 -25.92 -25.92
CA LYS A 186 -9.63 -26.36 -27.15
C LYS A 186 -10.71 -27.41 -26.88
N SER A 187 -10.71 -28.09 -25.73
CA SER A 187 -11.61 -29.24 -25.46
C SER A 187 -12.98 -28.91 -24.87
N ALA A 188 -13.41 -27.65 -24.86
CA ALA A 188 -14.80 -27.29 -24.54
C ALA A 188 -15.28 -26.08 -25.36
N MET A 189 -15.29 -26.21 -26.70
CA MET A 189 -16.09 -25.41 -27.65
C MET A 189 -16.18 -23.87 -27.45
N LYS A 190 -15.18 -23.25 -26.83
CA LYS A 190 -15.02 -21.79 -26.77
C LYS A 190 -13.55 -21.46 -26.96
N ARG A 191 -13.20 -20.96 -28.15
CA ARG A 191 -11.99 -20.13 -28.27
C ARG A 191 -12.09 -19.04 -27.20
N MET A 192 -11.03 -18.86 -26.42
CA MET A 192 -10.97 -17.81 -25.43
C MET A 192 -11.21 -16.47 -26.12
N SER A 193 -12.17 -15.69 -25.63
CA SER A 193 -12.45 -14.37 -26.21
C SER A 193 -11.25 -13.43 -26.03
N ASP A 194 -11.10 -12.45 -26.91
CA ASP A 194 -10.04 -11.43 -26.80
C ASP A 194 -10.09 -10.70 -25.46
N VAL A 195 -11.29 -10.51 -24.91
CA VAL A 195 -11.48 -9.92 -23.58
C VAL A 195 -10.83 -10.78 -22.49
N GLU A 196 -11.03 -12.09 -22.53
CA GLU A 196 -10.46 -13.02 -21.55
C GLU A 196 -8.94 -13.18 -21.73
N MET A 197 -8.46 -13.27 -22.98
CA MET A 197 -7.02 -13.30 -23.26
C MET A 197 -6.34 -12.03 -22.75
N HIS A 198 -6.93 -10.86 -23.01
CA HIS A 198 -6.41 -9.60 -22.53
C HIS A 198 -6.43 -9.52 -21.00
N ASN A 199 -7.48 -9.97 -20.32
CA ASN A 199 -7.50 -9.99 -18.85
C ASN A 199 -6.40 -10.89 -18.26
N ARG A 200 -6.14 -12.05 -18.88
CA ARG A 200 -5.04 -12.94 -18.45
C ARG A 200 -3.68 -12.30 -18.68
N LEU A 201 -3.49 -11.60 -19.80
CA LEU A 201 -2.28 -10.84 -20.06
C LEU A 201 -2.06 -9.76 -19.01
N LEU A 202 -3.07 -8.94 -18.72
CA LEU A 202 -2.95 -7.87 -17.71
C LEU A 202 -2.60 -8.43 -16.32
N ASN A 203 -3.14 -9.60 -15.95
CA ASN A 203 -2.76 -10.29 -14.72
C ASN A 203 -1.29 -10.74 -14.76
N HIS A 204 -0.84 -11.32 -15.88
CA HIS A 204 0.57 -11.71 -16.04
C HIS A 204 1.51 -10.50 -15.98
N VAL A 205 1.18 -9.40 -16.65
CA VAL A 205 1.93 -8.14 -16.59
C VAL A 205 2.05 -7.64 -15.15
N ARG A 206 0.96 -7.70 -14.38
CA ARG A 206 0.97 -7.33 -12.96
C ARG A 206 1.93 -8.17 -12.13
N GLU A 207 1.95 -9.49 -12.35
CA GLU A 207 2.89 -10.39 -11.68
C GLU A 207 4.34 -10.05 -12.02
N GLU A 208 4.65 -9.80 -13.29
CA GLU A 208 6.00 -9.40 -13.74
C GLU A 208 6.43 -8.04 -13.16
N LYS A 209 5.50 -7.08 -13.03
CA LYS A 209 5.77 -5.77 -12.43
C LYS A 209 6.22 -5.85 -10.96
N ILE A 210 5.94 -6.93 -10.23
CA ILE A 210 6.31 -7.08 -8.81
C ILE A 210 7.82 -6.93 -8.62
N GLY A 211 8.64 -7.52 -9.50
CA GLY A 211 10.10 -7.47 -9.40
C GLY A 211 10.71 -6.07 -9.57
N PHE A 212 9.90 -5.12 -10.06
CA PHE A 212 10.31 -3.75 -10.37
C PHE A 212 9.54 -2.73 -9.52
N TRP A 213 8.74 -3.19 -8.55
CA TRP A 213 7.89 -2.32 -7.77
C TRP A 213 8.62 -1.70 -6.59
N GLN A 214 9.02 -0.44 -6.74
CA GLN A 214 9.66 0.31 -5.66
C GLN A 214 8.66 1.23 -4.96
N GLY A 215 8.85 1.38 -3.65
CA GLY A 215 8.13 2.34 -2.83
C GLY A 215 8.95 3.62 -2.65
N TRP A 216 8.37 4.57 -1.94
CA TRP A 216 9.05 5.77 -1.47
C TRP A 216 9.35 5.60 0.01
N THR A 217 10.57 5.89 0.44
CA THR A 217 10.85 5.94 1.88
C THR A 217 10.12 7.13 2.50
N ALA A 218 9.72 7.02 3.78
CA ALA A 218 9.07 8.14 4.49
C ALA A 218 9.93 9.42 4.50
N LYS A 219 11.25 9.28 4.47
CA LYS A 219 12.21 10.40 4.43
C LYS A 219 12.16 11.12 3.08
N ASP A 220 12.12 10.37 1.97
CA ASP A 220 12.15 10.91 0.60
C ASP A 220 10.78 11.41 0.09
N LEU A 221 9.72 11.09 0.83
CA LEU A 221 8.34 11.47 0.52
C LEU A 221 7.88 12.60 1.44
N THR A 222 8.10 13.86 1.03
CA THR A 222 7.50 15.01 1.74
C THR A 222 5.98 14.96 1.70
N LEU A 223 5.30 15.76 2.53
CA LEU A 223 3.83 15.78 2.55
C LEU A 223 3.27 16.24 1.20
N GLU A 224 3.83 17.30 0.63
CA GLU A 224 3.44 17.83 -0.67
C GLU A 224 3.66 16.78 -1.77
N LYS A 225 4.81 16.09 -1.72
CA LYS A 225 5.14 15.02 -2.67
C LYS A 225 4.22 13.81 -2.52
N LEU A 226 3.87 13.39 -1.30
CA LEU A 226 2.93 12.29 -1.05
C LEU A 226 1.60 12.52 -1.76
N VAL A 227 1.09 13.75 -1.68
CA VAL A 227 -0.20 14.14 -2.25
C VAL A 227 -0.13 14.20 -3.76
N ALA A 228 0.89 14.88 -4.29
CA ALA A 228 1.11 14.97 -5.73
C ALA A 228 1.27 13.59 -6.38
N VAL A 229 2.02 12.70 -5.72
CA VAL A 229 2.20 11.32 -6.19
C VAL A 229 0.90 10.51 -6.06
N TYR A 230 0.13 10.66 -4.97
CA TYR A 230 -1.18 10.01 -4.86
C TYR A 230 -2.13 10.45 -5.97
N ASP A 231 -2.20 11.74 -6.26
CA ASP A 231 -3.09 12.27 -7.30
C ASP A 231 -2.65 11.81 -8.70
N THR A 232 -1.34 11.77 -8.95
CA THR A 232 -0.77 11.15 -10.16
C THR A 232 -1.16 9.67 -10.25
N ALA A 233 -1.02 8.93 -9.15
CA ALA A 233 -1.37 7.51 -9.10
C ALA A 233 -2.87 7.27 -9.40
N VAL A 234 -3.76 8.15 -8.94
CA VAL A 234 -5.20 8.08 -9.24
C VAL A 234 -5.47 8.26 -10.73
N GLU A 235 -4.83 9.24 -11.37
CA GLU A 235 -4.98 9.48 -12.82
C GLU A 235 -4.40 8.31 -13.64
N GLU A 236 -3.28 7.75 -13.19
CA GLU A 236 -2.68 6.55 -13.77
C GLU A 236 -3.57 5.31 -13.62
N ALA A 237 -4.19 5.14 -12.47
CA ALA A 237 -5.18 4.08 -12.24
C ALA A 237 -6.44 4.28 -13.11
N ARG A 238 -6.81 5.53 -13.43
CA ARG A 238 -7.90 5.84 -14.37
C ARG A 238 -7.55 5.47 -15.80
N ALA A 239 -6.28 5.57 -16.18
CA ALA A 239 -5.81 5.17 -17.51
C ALA A 239 -5.90 3.65 -17.76
N GLN A 240 -6.14 2.83 -16.72
CA GLN A 240 -6.38 1.40 -16.86
C GLN A 240 -7.89 1.06 -16.74
N PRO A 241 -8.62 0.89 -17.86
CA PRO A 241 -10.09 0.79 -17.84
C PRO A 241 -10.63 -0.51 -17.23
N LYS A 242 -9.84 -1.60 -17.30
CA LYS A 242 -10.20 -2.94 -16.80
C LYS A 242 -9.84 -3.14 -15.33
N LEU A 243 -9.09 -2.22 -14.73
CA LEU A 243 -8.71 -2.23 -13.34
C LEU A 243 -9.92 -1.81 -12.48
N ARG A 244 -10.49 -2.78 -11.75
CA ARG A 244 -11.61 -2.54 -10.84
C ARG A 244 -11.15 -2.17 -9.44
N ASN A 245 -10.20 -2.93 -8.90
CA ASN A 245 -9.49 -2.68 -7.65
C ASN A 245 -8.16 -3.46 -7.68
N SER A 246 -7.25 -3.13 -6.77
CA SER A 246 -5.97 -3.83 -6.63
C SER A 246 -5.79 -4.48 -5.25
N VAL A 247 -6.80 -4.42 -4.37
CA VAL A 247 -6.69 -4.84 -2.96
C VAL A 247 -6.23 -6.28 -2.83
N ARG A 248 -6.91 -7.20 -3.53
CA ARG A 248 -6.53 -8.62 -3.54
C ARG A 248 -5.10 -8.81 -4.03
N PHE A 249 -4.77 -8.21 -5.16
CA PHE A 249 -3.45 -8.34 -5.76
C PHE A 249 -2.35 -7.83 -4.82
N THR A 250 -2.58 -6.68 -4.16
CA THR A 250 -1.67 -6.13 -3.15
C THR A 250 -1.47 -7.09 -1.98
N ILE A 251 -2.54 -7.70 -1.46
CA ILE A 251 -2.45 -8.66 -0.34
C ILE A 251 -1.68 -9.92 -0.78
N GLU A 252 -2.03 -10.51 -1.92
CA GLU A 252 -1.36 -11.71 -2.45
C GLU A 252 0.12 -11.45 -2.71
N ARG A 253 0.46 -10.28 -3.28
CA ARG A 253 1.84 -9.84 -3.48
C ARG A 253 2.59 -9.75 -2.15
N SER A 254 2.02 -9.11 -1.14
CA SER A 254 2.68 -8.97 0.17
C SER A 254 2.94 -10.33 0.83
N ILE A 255 1.99 -11.25 0.74
CA ILE A 255 2.15 -12.64 1.19
C ILE A 255 3.27 -13.36 0.43
N ALA A 256 3.32 -13.19 -0.89
CA ALA A 256 4.35 -13.80 -1.74
C ALA A 256 5.74 -13.22 -1.45
N LEU A 257 5.83 -11.91 -1.22
CA LEU A 257 7.08 -11.25 -0.82
C LEU A 257 7.57 -11.81 0.52
N GLN A 258 6.71 -11.91 1.52
CA GLN A 258 7.07 -12.50 2.81
C GLN A 258 7.55 -13.94 2.66
N SER A 259 6.87 -14.75 1.83
CA SER A 259 7.26 -16.15 1.62
C SER A 259 8.66 -16.29 0.98
N ARG A 260 9.12 -15.27 0.25
CA ARG A 260 10.49 -15.22 -0.32
C ARG A 260 11.48 -14.81 0.76
N LEU A 261 11.17 -13.75 1.51
CA LEU A 261 12.01 -13.20 2.57
C LEU A 261 12.14 -14.16 3.77
N SER A 262 11.13 -14.94 4.10
CA SER A 262 11.18 -15.90 5.21
C SER A 262 12.21 -17.03 5.05
N ASN A 263 12.80 -17.17 3.85
CA ASN A 263 13.91 -18.11 3.63
C ASN A 263 15.28 -17.43 3.75
N ASP A 264 15.30 -16.14 4.07
CA ASP A 264 16.48 -15.32 4.31
C ASP A 264 16.66 -15.12 5.82
N GLU A 265 17.86 -15.42 6.32
CA GLU A 265 18.19 -15.31 7.76
C GLU A 265 18.20 -13.85 8.24
N GLU A 266 18.31 -12.89 7.31
CA GLU A 266 18.26 -11.44 7.59
C GLU A 266 16.84 -10.85 7.52
N SER A 267 15.79 -11.67 7.41
CA SER A 267 14.42 -11.15 7.27
C SER A 267 13.91 -10.43 8.53
N HIS A 268 13.66 -9.12 8.39
CA HIS A 268 13.07 -8.31 9.45
C HIS A 268 11.54 -8.51 9.52
N PRO A 269 10.96 -8.53 10.73
CA PRO A 269 9.52 -8.52 10.91
C PRO A 269 8.86 -7.38 10.14
N THR A 270 7.84 -7.68 9.34
CA THR A 270 7.23 -6.73 8.40
C THR A 270 5.75 -6.55 8.67
N ASN A 271 5.32 -5.31 8.85
CA ASN A 271 3.92 -4.93 8.95
C ASN A 271 3.46 -4.20 7.70
N ILE A 272 2.45 -4.75 7.02
CA ILE A 272 1.77 -4.12 5.91
C ILE A 272 0.59 -3.32 6.46
N ILE A 273 0.48 -2.04 6.13
CA ILE A 273 -0.71 -1.23 6.40
C ILE A 273 -1.37 -0.91 5.06
N LEU A 274 -2.56 -1.44 4.81
CA LEU A 274 -3.33 -1.16 3.60
C LEU A 274 -4.44 -0.16 3.90
N LEU A 275 -4.32 1.05 3.36
CA LEU A 275 -5.33 2.10 3.42
C LEU A 275 -6.25 1.96 2.21
N THR A 276 -7.49 1.53 2.40
CA THR A 276 -8.39 1.22 1.27
C THR A 276 -9.84 1.57 1.55
N ALA A 277 -10.53 2.00 0.50
CA ALA A 277 -11.99 2.11 0.45
C ALA A 277 -12.57 1.22 -0.66
N SER A 278 -11.74 0.38 -1.27
CA SER A 278 -12.17 -0.48 -2.37
C SER A 278 -12.91 -1.70 -1.83
N PRO A 279 -13.97 -2.14 -2.53
CA PRO A 279 -14.67 -3.37 -2.19
C PRO A 279 -13.80 -4.60 -2.46
N LEU A 280 -13.97 -5.66 -1.65
CA LEU A 280 -13.58 -7.03 -1.99
C LEU A 280 -14.79 -7.81 -2.47
N GLU A 281 -14.62 -8.62 -3.51
CA GLU A 281 -15.61 -9.61 -3.92
C GLU A 281 -15.44 -10.93 -3.16
N PHE A 282 -16.50 -11.74 -3.04
CA PHE A 282 -16.46 -13.03 -2.36
C PHE A 282 -15.34 -13.96 -2.86
N LYS A 283 -15.20 -14.06 -4.19
CA LYS A 283 -14.17 -14.90 -4.82
C LYS A 283 -12.76 -14.41 -4.48
N GLU A 284 -12.59 -13.09 -4.33
CA GLU A 284 -11.31 -12.50 -3.96
C GLU A 284 -10.96 -12.82 -2.51
N ALA A 285 -11.93 -12.69 -1.60
CA ALA A 285 -11.76 -13.02 -0.19
C ALA A 285 -11.41 -14.51 0.03
N GLU A 286 -12.08 -15.44 -0.67
CA GLU A 286 -11.77 -16.87 -0.56
C GLU A 286 -10.36 -17.22 -1.09
N LEU A 287 -9.88 -16.51 -2.10
CA LEU A 287 -8.50 -16.66 -2.60
C LEU A 287 -7.48 -16.12 -1.59
N ILE A 288 -7.70 -14.92 -1.05
CA ILE A 288 -6.86 -14.34 0.01
C ILE A 288 -6.78 -15.30 1.20
N LYS A 289 -7.92 -15.83 1.66
CA LYS A 289 -8.02 -16.81 2.74
C LYS A 289 -7.18 -18.06 2.49
N LYS A 290 -7.16 -18.57 1.25
CA LYS A 290 -6.30 -19.70 0.86
C LYS A 290 -4.83 -19.33 0.98
N HIS A 291 -4.43 -18.14 0.55
CA HIS A 291 -3.05 -17.65 0.63
C HIS A 291 -2.60 -17.42 2.07
N LEU A 292 -3.45 -16.84 2.93
CA LEU A 292 -3.16 -16.61 4.35
C LEU A 292 -2.85 -17.92 5.09
N LYS A 293 -3.56 -19.03 4.77
CA LYS A 293 -3.28 -20.35 5.35
C LYS A 293 -1.91 -20.92 5.00
N ALA A 294 -1.31 -20.45 3.91
CA ALA A 294 -0.01 -20.91 3.42
C ALA A 294 1.16 -20.07 3.93
N VAL A 295 0.90 -18.94 4.60
CA VAL A 295 1.94 -18.12 5.21
C VAL A 295 2.61 -18.91 6.34
N LYS A 296 3.94 -18.97 6.30
CA LYS A 296 4.75 -19.47 7.41
C LYS A 296 5.02 -18.32 8.39
N GLY A 297 5.10 -18.65 9.67
CA GLY A 297 5.32 -17.64 10.71
C GLY A 297 4.04 -17.17 11.38
N GLY A 298 4.18 -16.13 12.19
CA GLY A 298 3.08 -15.51 12.93
C GLY A 298 2.92 -14.01 12.66
N GLY A 299 1.85 -13.42 13.19
CA GLY A 299 1.55 -11.98 13.13
C GLY A 299 2.66 -11.10 13.72
N SER A 300 3.48 -11.66 14.62
CA SER A 300 4.70 -11.01 15.10
C SER A 300 5.74 -10.82 14.00
N GLU A 301 5.90 -11.77 13.08
CA GLU A 301 6.86 -11.73 11.96
C GLU A 301 6.28 -11.06 10.71
N PHE A 302 5.02 -11.32 10.41
CA PHE A 302 4.34 -10.73 9.26
C PHE A 302 2.87 -10.48 9.56
N SER A 303 2.44 -9.23 9.40
CA SER A 303 1.02 -8.88 9.52
C SER A 303 0.56 -7.92 8.44
N ILE A 304 -0.74 -7.95 8.18
CA ILE A 304 -1.46 -7.10 7.26
C ILE A 304 -2.57 -6.43 8.06
N GLN A 305 -2.38 -5.16 8.38
CA GLN A 305 -3.41 -4.30 8.91
C GLN A 305 -4.15 -3.61 7.77
N VAL A 306 -5.45 -3.86 7.63
CA VAL A 306 -6.31 -3.11 6.73
C VAL A 306 -7.00 -2.00 7.50
N VAL A 307 -6.84 -0.78 7.01
CA VAL A 307 -7.59 0.41 7.42
C VAL A 307 -8.66 0.62 6.35
N LEU A 308 -9.86 0.15 6.64
CA LEU A 308 -10.99 0.16 5.72
C LEU A 308 -11.82 1.42 5.91
N PHE A 309 -11.93 2.26 4.89
CA PHE A 309 -12.87 3.37 4.86
C PHE A 309 -14.18 2.86 4.26
N ASP A 310 -15.19 2.61 5.11
CA ASP A 310 -16.37 1.82 4.78
C ASP A 310 -17.70 2.58 4.80
N GLY A 311 -17.69 3.90 4.97
CA GLY A 311 -18.93 4.66 5.16
C GLY A 311 -19.83 4.67 3.92
N ASN A 312 -19.26 4.43 2.73
CA ASN A 312 -20.01 4.24 1.48
C ASN A 312 -20.03 2.77 0.98
N LEU A 313 -19.39 1.84 1.69
CA LEU A 313 -19.40 0.43 1.31
C LEU A 313 -20.69 -0.25 1.81
N SER A 314 -21.24 -1.17 1.02
CA SER A 314 -22.35 -1.98 1.49
C SER A 314 -21.89 -2.89 2.64
N LYS A 315 -22.78 -3.16 3.59
CA LYS A 315 -22.49 -4.05 4.73
C LYS A 315 -22.03 -5.44 4.29
N GLU A 316 -22.53 -5.90 3.13
CA GLU A 316 -22.19 -7.18 2.52
C GLU A 316 -20.74 -7.22 2.03
N VAL A 317 -20.28 -6.14 1.39
CA VAL A 317 -18.90 -6.01 0.92
C VAL A 317 -17.93 -5.86 2.09
N ALA A 318 -18.24 -5.00 3.06
CA ALA A 318 -17.42 -4.82 4.26
C ALA A 318 -17.36 -6.09 5.14
N LYS A 319 -18.27 -7.06 4.94
CA LYS A 319 -18.25 -8.35 5.64
C LYS A 319 -17.05 -9.19 5.24
N TYR A 320 -16.56 -9.10 4.00
CA TYR A 320 -15.46 -9.96 3.54
C TYR A 320 -14.14 -9.65 4.24
N HIS A 321 -13.83 -8.38 4.48
CA HIS A 321 -12.67 -7.99 5.30
C HIS A 321 -12.80 -8.52 6.73
N ARG A 322 -13.99 -8.43 7.34
CA ARG A 322 -14.26 -8.98 8.69
C ARG A 322 -14.11 -10.51 8.74
N GLN A 323 -14.53 -11.22 7.69
CA GLN A 323 -14.35 -12.68 7.62
C GLN A 323 -12.88 -13.09 7.55
N LEU A 324 -12.02 -12.26 6.94
CA LEU A 324 -10.58 -12.48 6.92
C LEU A 324 -9.96 -12.20 8.30
N ASP A 325 -10.40 -11.12 8.96
CA ASP A 325 -9.98 -10.74 10.33
C ASP A 325 -10.35 -11.81 11.38
N GLU A 326 -11.53 -12.43 11.26
CA GLU A 326 -11.98 -13.44 12.22
C GLU A 326 -11.43 -14.87 11.96
N GLN A 327 -10.58 -15.04 10.93
CA GLN A 327 -10.13 -16.37 10.50
C GLN A 327 -9.20 -17.03 11.53
N HIS A 328 -8.32 -16.25 12.16
CA HIS A 328 -7.32 -16.73 13.10
C HIS A 328 -7.30 -15.84 14.36
N SER A 329 -6.52 -16.23 15.36
CA SER A 329 -6.37 -15.44 16.58
C SER A 329 -4.99 -15.65 17.20
N GLY A 330 -4.55 -14.69 18.00
CA GLY A 330 -3.22 -14.71 18.61
C GLY A 330 -2.14 -14.56 17.55
N ASP A 331 -0.99 -15.22 17.74
CA ASP A 331 0.14 -15.06 16.82
C ASP A 331 -0.10 -15.70 15.44
N ARG A 332 -1.17 -16.47 15.22
CA ARG A 332 -1.55 -16.92 13.86
C ARG A 332 -2.38 -15.89 13.10
N ASP A 333 -2.72 -14.79 13.75
CA ASP A 333 -3.51 -13.72 13.17
C ASP A 333 -2.62 -12.79 12.36
N ILE A 334 -2.61 -13.02 11.04
CA ILE A 334 -1.82 -12.26 10.09
C ILE A 334 -2.64 -11.10 9.53
N TYR A 335 -3.96 -11.18 9.52
CA TYR A 335 -4.81 -10.23 8.82
C TYR A 335 -5.74 -9.57 9.81
N SER A 336 -5.57 -8.27 10.06
CA SER A 336 -6.48 -7.51 10.91
C SER A 336 -7.16 -6.38 10.15
N THR A 337 -8.40 -6.05 10.51
CA THR A 337 -9.15 -4.93 9.92
C THR A 337 -9.66 -3.96 10.98
N ILE A 338 -9.44 -2.66 10.75
CA ILE A 338 -10.14 -1.58 11.44
C ILE A 338 -10.91 -0.75 10.42
N SER A 339 -12.21 -0.55 10.66
CA SER A 339 -13.09 0.17 9.75
C SER A 339 -13.47 1.56 10.27
N PHE A 340 -13.49 2.56 9.38
CA PHE A 340 -13.84 3.94 9.66
C PHE A 340 -14.91 4.46 8.70
N ASN A 341 -15.87 5.19 9.27
CA ASN A 341 -16.73 6.09 8.53
C ASN A 341 -15.94 7.37 8.20
N GLU A 342 -15.88 7.73 6.93
CA GLU A 342 -15.07 8.84 6.42
C GLU A 342 -15.54 10.18 6.95
N ALA A 343 -16.87 10.39 7.04
CA ALA A 343 -17.41 11.64 7.54
C ALA A 343 -17.05 11.86 9.01
N ARG A 344 -17.14 10.82 9.84
CA ARG A 344 -16.70 10.87 11.24
C ARG A 344 -15.19 11.05 11.34
N LEU A 345 -14.40 10.31 10.56
CA LEU A 345 -12.95 10.44 10.60
C LEU A 345 -12.49 11.86 10.21
N LEU A 346 -13.11 12.46 9.20
CA LEU A 346 -12.83 13.84 8.78
C LEU A 346 -13.44 14.90 9.72
N GLY A 347 -14.44 14.54 10.53
CA GLY A 347 -15.07 15.47 11.47
C GLY A 347 -14.42 15.46 12.85
N GLU A 348 -14.08 14.28 13.33
CA GLU A 348 -13.66 13.98 14.70
C GLU A 348 -12.16 13.61 14.79
N GLY A 349 -11.58 13.04 13.73
CA GLY A 349 -10.18 12.59 13.74
C GLY A 349 -9.99 11.21 14.38
N LEU A 350 -8.74 10.72 14.37
CA LEU A 350 -8.36 9.44 14.97
C LEU A 350 -8.27 9.56 16.50
N SER A 351 -8.68 8.52 17.22
CA SER A 351 -8.35 8.35 18.65
C SER A 351 -7.00 7.66 18.86
N SER A 352 -6.44 7.76 20.07
CA SER A 352 -5.21 7.04 20.46
C SER A 352 -5.36 5.54 20.30
N LEU A 353 -6.52 5.01 20.69
CA LEU A 353 -6.88 3.60 20.59
C LEU A 353 -6.95 3.13 19.13
N ALA A 354 -7.53 3.95 18.25
CA ALA A 354 -7.56 3.68 16.82
C ALA A 354 -6.15 3.64 16.23
N LEU A 355 -5.30 4.61 16.56
CA LEU A 355 -3.92 4.64 16.13
C LEU A 355 -3.13 3.41 16.61
N ASN A 356 -3.31 3.05 17.89
CA ASN A 356 -2.72 1.84 18.45
C ASN A 356 -3.17 0.59 17.70
N THR A 357 -4.44 0.51 17.31
CA THR A 357 -4.97 -0.59 16.50
C THR A 357 -4.37 -0.61 15.10
N ILE A 358 -4.18 0.54 14.45
CA ILE A 358 -3.56 0.62 13.11
C ILE A 358 -2.11 0.12 13.14
N LEU A 359 -1.34 0.43 14.19
CA LEU A 359 0.06 0.04 14.28
C LEU A 359 0.23 -1.41 14.80
N ASN A 360 -0.69 -1.86 15.66
CA ASN A 360 -0.51 -3.06 16.47
C ASN A 360 -1.68 -4.05 16.41
N GLY A 361 -2.53 -4.02 15.38
CA GLY A 361 -3.73 -4.87 15.34
C GLY A 361 -3.45 -6.38 15.42
N HIS A 362 -2.28 -6.84 14.98
CA HIS A 362 -1.81 -8.23 15.16
C HIS A 362 -1.51 -8.61 16.63
N SER A 363 -1.30 -7.63 17.52
CA SER A 363 -1.05 -7.87 18.92
C SER A 363 -2.30 -8.41 19.60
N ARG A 364 -2.15 -9.54 20.30
CA ARG A 364 -3.24 -10.19 21.04
C ARG A 364 -3.92 -9.26 22.05
N GLU A 365 -3.17 -8.35 22.67
CA GLU A 365 -3.73 -7.39 23.62
C GLU A 365 -4.67 -6.40 22.93
N VAL A 366 -4.25 -5.88 21.78
CA VAL A 366 -4.98 -4.88 21.00
C VAL A 366 -6.20 -5.51 20.34
N ALA A 367 -6.03 -6.68 19.70
CA ALA A 367 -7.12 -7.43 19.07
C ALA A 367 -8.27 -7.77 20.05
N ARG A 368 -7.95 -8.04 21.32
CA ARG A 368 -8.95 -8.33 22.36
C ARG A 368 -9.79 -7.13 22.77
N ARG A 369 -9.27 -5.90 22.64
CA ARG A 369 -9.96 -4.69 23.12
C ARG A 369 -11.19 -4.33 22.27
N LYS A 370 -11.33 -4.88 21.04
CA LYS A 370 -12.44 -4.65 20.08
C LYS A 370 -13.11 -3.28 20.25
N LEU A 371 -12.57 -2.26 19.60
CA LEU A 371 -13.05 -0.88 19.74
C LEU A 371 -14.52 -0.74 19.35
N SER A 372 -15.31 -0.08 20.21
CA SER A 372 -16.66 0.37 19.87
C SER A 372 -16.61 1.41 18.73
N ALA A 373 -17.76 1.68 18.13
CA ALA A 373 -17.84 2.67 17.04
C ALA A 373 -17.30 4.04 17.47
N ASP A 374 -17.57 4.49 18.69
CA ASP A 374 -17.16 5.80 19.17
C ASP A 374 -15.71 5.83 19.66
N GLN A 375 -15.18 4.72 20.16
CA GLN A 375 -13.79 4.63 20.60
C GLN A 375 -12.76 4.79 19.48
N LYS A 376 -13.20 4.72 18.21
CA LYS A 376 -12.35 4.90 17.04
C LYS A 376 -12.02 6.37 16.74
N TYR A 377 -12.84 7.28 17.22
CA TYR A 377 -12.75 8.69 16.89
C TYR A 377 -12.37 9.49 18.14
N GLY A 378 -11.40 10.39 18.00
CA GLY A 378 -11.09 11.33 19.07
C GLY A 378 -12.10 12.47 19.04
N ILE A 379 -12.51 13.03 20.17
CA ILE A 379 -13.42 14.18 20.16
C ILE A 379 -12.60 15.43 19.80
N HIS A 380 -12.22 15.59 18.52
CA HIS A 380 -11.43 16.73 18.01
C HIS A 380 -12.19 17.49 16.92
N GLY A 381 -13.47 17.74 17.19
CA GLY A 381 -14.47 18.24 16.26
C GLY A 381 -14.10 19.52 15.50
N GLY A 382 -14.23 19.47 14.17
CA GLY A 382 -14.77 20.55 13.34
C GLY A 382 -13.80 21.59 12.76
N ALA A 383 -12.53 21.58 13.15
CA ALA A 383 -11.51 22.46 12.58
C ALA A 383 -10.76 21.79 11.42
N THR A 384 -10.19 22.60 10.54
CA THR A 384 -9.37 22.15 9.42
C THR A 384 -8.10 21.42 9.87
N PHE A 385 -7.79 20.24 9.33
CA PHE A 385 -6.64 19.41 9.74
C PHE A 385 -5.29 20.03 9.35
N LYS A 386 -4.70 20.83 10.24
CA LYS A 386 -3.29 21.21 10.16
C LYS A 386 -2.41 20.15 10.82
N LEU A 387 -1.57 19.49 10.02
CA LEU A 387 -0.59 18.53 10.52
C LEU A 387 0.57 19.26 11.26
N PRO A 388 1.08 18.70 12.37
CA PRO A 388 2.26 19.24 13.05
C PRO A 388 3.53 19.04 12.22
N ALA A 389 4.54 19.89 12.47
CA ALA A 389 5.87 19.65 11.93
C ALA A 389 6.54 18.43 12.60
N VAL A 390 7.50 17.80 11.92
CA VAL A 390 8.24 16.64 12.44
C VAL A 390 8.88 16.94 13.81
N ALA A 391 9.52 18.10 13.96
CA ALA A 391 10.17 18.49 15.22
C ALA A 391 9.18 18.58 16.39
N GLU A 392 7.93 18.97 16.12
CA GLU A 392 6.91 19.12 17.16
C GLU A 392 6.37 17.75 17.59
N LEU A 393 6.29 16.81 16.67
CA LEU A 393 6.02 15.41 17.00
C LEU A 393 7.18 14.79 17.78
N GLN A 394 8.43 15.03 17.39
CA GLN A 394 9.59 14.55 18.14
C GLN A 394 9.56 15.05 19.59
N LYS A 395 9.26 16.34 19.78
CA LYS A 395 9.04 16.92 21.11
C LYS A 395 7.89 16.24 21.87
N ALA A 396 6.75 16.06 21.23
CA ALA A 396 5.59 15.40 21.83
C ALA A 396 5.87 13.96 22.27
N LEU A 397 6.76 13.28 21.54
CA LEU A 397 7.18 11.91 21.78
C LEU A 397 8.33 11.80 22.81
N GLY A 398 8.90 12.92 23.25
CA GLY A 398 10.08 12.93 24.12
C GLY A 398 11.36 12.46 23.40
N LEU A 399 11.41 12.59 22.08
CA LEU A 399 12.52 12.19 21.21
C LEU A 399 13.47 13.36 20.91
N GLU A 400 13.38 14.47 21.64
CA GLU A 400 14.36 15.55 21.50
C GLU A 400 15.75 14.97 21.79
N THR A 401 16.58 14.91 20.76
CA THR A 401 18.01 14.77 20.97
C THR A 401 18.43 15.99 21.77
N SER A 402 18.99 15.76 22.96
CA SER A 402 19.94 16.72 23.52
C SER A 402 20.99 16.94 22.44
N ARG A 403 20.84 18.02 21.67
CA ARG A 403 22.00 18.59 21.00
C ARG A 403 22.96 18.90 22.13
N SER A 404 24.00 18.08 22.25
CA SER A 404 25.28 18.53 22.75
C SER A 404 25.49 19.92 22.18
N GLU A 405 25.74 20.87 23.07
CA GLU A 405 26.20 22.19 22.71
C GLU A 405 27.10 22.09 21.48
N GLU A 406 26.85 22.94 20.50
CA GLU A 406 27.95 23.45 19.70
C GLU A 406 28.98 24.00 20.71
N GLN A 407 29.89 23.13 21.18
CA GLN A 407 31.24 23.56 21.46
C GLN A 407 31.78 23.95 20.09
N THR A 408 31.48 25.19 19.72
CA THR A 408 32.40 25.99 18.93
C THR A 408 33.77 25.74 19.55
N PRO A 409 34.77 25.22 18.83
CA PRO A 409 36.12 25.34 19.33
C PRO A 409 36.36 26.84 19.46
N VAL A 410 36.41 27.33 20.70
CA VAL A 410 36.98 28.61 21.01
C VAL A 410 38.44 28.48 20.61
N PHE A 411 38.75 28.85 19.36
CA PHE A 411 40.11 29.20 19.00
C PHE A 411 40.43 30.43 19.82
N GLY A 412 41.20 30.21 20.89
CA GLY A 412 41.80 31.29 21.66
C GLY A 412 42.64 32.16 20.72
N ASP A 413 42.51 33.47 20.90
CA ASP A 413 43.41 34.47 20.36
C ASP A 413 44.85 34.16 20.80
N GLU A 414 45.59 33.38 20.00
CA GLU A 414 47.04 33.41 20.04
C GLU A 414 47.52 34.48 19.07
N GLN A 415 47.93 35.59 19.67
CA GLN A 415 48.66 36.68 19.04
C GLN A 415 49.79 36.11 18.17
N ALA A 416 49.78 36.52 16.90
CA ALA A 416 50.90 36.32 16.00
C ALA A 416 52.17 36.94 16.59
N PRO A 417 53.28 36.19 16.75
CA PRO A 417 54.56 36.80 17.07
C PRO A 417 55.10 37.49 15.81
N VAL A 418 55.39 38.77 15.99
CA VAL A 418 56.08 39.65 15.05
C VAL A 418 57.43 39.03 14.67
N VAL A 419 57.69 39.00 13.37
CA VAL A 419 58.97 38.62 12.76
C VAL A 419 60.05 39.62 13.19
N ASP A 420 61.09 39.13 13.87
CA ASP A 420 62.36 39.83 13.99
C ASP A 420 63.43 39.06 13.19
N LEU A 421 63.75 39.63 12.02
CA LEU A 421 64.90 39.24 11.20
C LEU A 421 66.16 39.87 11.79
N LYS A 422 67.05 39.05 12.35
CA LYS A 422 68.48 39.40 12.50
C LYS A 422 69.38 38.20 12.19
N GLU A 423 69.97 38.31 11.01
CA GLU A 423 71.34 38.03 10.58
C GLU A 423 72.27 37.05 11.33
N ALA A 424 73.10 36.44 10.46
CA ALA A 424 74.43 35.86 10.70
C ALA A 424 74.44 34.54 11.47
N GLY A 425 75.10 33.48 11.03
CA GLY A 425 76.23 33.35 10.14
C GLY A 425 77.01 32.12 10.64
N ASP A 426 77.76 31.49 9.74
CA ASP A 426 78.83 30.52 10.01
C ASP A 426 78.45 29.12 10.55
N GLY A 427 78.50 28.14 9.64
CA GLY A 427 79.74 27.37 9.50
C GLY A 427 79.82 25.95 10.10
N LYS A 428 79.96 24.97 9.17
CA LYS A 428 80.81 23.75 9.21
C LYS A 428 80.43 22.66 10.25
N VAL A 429 80.51 21.35 9.98
CA VAL A 429 81.11 20.49 8.94
C VAL A 429 80.11 19.40 8.57
#